data_AF-A0A950YD94-F1
#
_entry.id   AF-A0A950YD94-F1
#
_cell.length_a   1.000
_cell.length_b   1.000
_cell.length_c   1.000
_cell.angle_alpha   90.00
_cell.angle_beta   90.00
_cell.angle_gamma   90.00
#
_symmetry.space_group_name_H-M   'P 1'
#
loop_
_entity.id
_entity.type
_entity.pdbx_description
1 polymer ?
#
loop_
_entity_poly.entity_id
_entity_poly.type
_entity_poly.pdbx_seq_one_letter_code
_entity_poly.pdbx_strand_id
1 'polypeptide(L)' 'MNRDEAAAKSAALNREETGDRHWFPKQVAAEEWEVVSVSGTGFRPRGPLKETSETRPSPSDPPDPRPSIFRNVPPYGAG' A
#
# COMPACT_ATOMS: atom_id res chain seq x y z
N MET A 1 -24.66 3.19 -13.39
CA MET A 1 -24.01 4.53 -13.19
C MET A 1 -22.63 4.49 -13.83
N ASN A 2 -21.98 5.63 -14.07
CA ASN A 2 -20.60 5.64 -14.55
C ASN A 2 -19.57 5.48 -13.40
N ARG A 3 -18.30 5.27 -13.74
CA ARG A 3 -17.24 5.03 -12.73
C ARG A 3 -17.09 6.19 -11.73
N ASP A 4 -17.08 7.42 -12.23
CA ASP A 4 -16.88 8.62 -11.41
C ASP A 4 -18.06 8.88 -10.47
N GLU A 5 -19.28 8.64 -10.95
CA GLU A 5 -20.50 8.68 -10.13
C GLU A 5 -20.46 7.62 -9.03
N ALA A 6 -20.03 6.40 -9.33
CA ALA A 6 -19.90 5.33 -8.35
C ALA A 6 -18.84 5.65 -7.28
N ALA A 7 -17.71 6.24 -7.71
CA ALA A 7 -16.65 6.68 -6.81
C ALA A 7 -17.12 7.82 -5.89
N ALA A 8 -17.78 8.84 -6.44
CA ALA A 8 -18.32 9.95 -5.66
C ALA A 8 -19.38 9.49 -4.66
N LYS A 9 -20.30 8.62 -5.10
CA LYS A 9 -21.38 8.09 -4.26
C LYS A 9 -20.86 7.20 -3.14
N SER A 10 -19.92 6.31 -3.43
CA SER A 10 -19.29 5.47 -2.39
C SER A 10 -18.49 6.31 -1.39
N ALA A 11 -17.77 7.34 -1.84
CA ALA A 11 -17.04 8.25 -0.95
C ALA A 11 -17.98 9.06 -0.04
N ALA A 12 -19.12 9.53 -0.55
CA ALA A 12 -20.14 10.21 0.26
C ALA A 12 -20.72 9.27 1.33
N LEU A 13 -21.11 8.06 0.94
CA LEU A 13 -21.66 7.05 1.85
C LEU A 13 -20.66 6.63 2.93
N ASN A 14 -19.37 6.51 2.58
CA ASN A 14 -18.31 6.22 3.55
C ASN A 14 -18.02 7.36 4.53
N ARG A 15 -18.33 8.61 4.16
CA ARG A 15 -18.17 9.76 5.07
C ARG A 15 -19.30 9.82 6.09
N GLU A 16 -20.50 9.41 5.72
CA GLU A 16 -21.68 9.37 6.59
C GLU A 16 -21.73 8.11 7.47
N GLU A 17 -21.12 7.01 7.01
CA GLU A 17 -21.07 5.74 7.72
C GLU A 17 -20.09 5.79 8.90
N THR A 18 -20.58 5.41 10.08
CA THR A 18 -19.81 5.41 11.34
C THR A 18 -19.62 4.00 11.91
N GLY A 19 -20.24 3.00 11.28
CA GLY A 19 -20.17 1.60 11.69
C GLY A 19 -19.11 0.77 10.96
N ASP A 20 -19.31 -0.55 10.98
CA ASP A 20 -18.41 -1.54 10.35
C ASP A 20 -18.75 -1.80 8.87
N ARG A 21 -19.58 -0.95 8.28
CA ARG A 21 -19.98 -1.02 6.87
C ARG A 21 -19.09 -0.10 6.04
N HIS A 22 -18.68 -0.57 4.87
CA HIS A 22 -17.89 0.19 3.91
C HIS A 22 -18.47 0.02 2.51
N TRP A 23 -18.55 1.12 1.78
CA TRP A 23 -19.13 1.21 0.45
C TRP A 23 -18.03 1.25 -0.61
N PHE A 24 -18.16 0.46 -1.66
CA PHE A 24 -17.19 0.36 -2.75
C PHE A 24 -17.87 0.51 -4.11
N PRO A 25 -17.23 1.17 -5.09
CA PRO A 25 -17.67 1.11 -6.47
C PRO A 25 -17.27 -0.25 -7.07
N LYS A 26 -18.21 -0.93 -7.70
CA LYS A 26 -18.02 -2.22 -8.38
C LYS A 26 -18.45 -2.09 -9.84
N GLN A 27 -17.60 -2.52 -10.75
CA GLN A 27 -17.96 -2.65 -12.16
C GLN A 27 -18.77 -3.94 -12.36
N VAL A 28 -19.94 -3.82 -12.99
CA VAL A 28 -20.85 -4.94 -13.28
C VAL A 28 -20.84 -5.26 -14.78
N ALA A 29 -20.68 -4.24 -15.63
CA ALA A 29 -20.44 -4.38 -17.06
C ALA A 29 -19.47 -3.29 -17.55
N ALA A 30 -19.08 -3.33 -18.83
CA ALA A 30 -18.07 -2.43 -19.40
C ALA A 30 -18.29 -0.94 -19.06
N GLU A 31 -19.55 -0.49 -19.10
CA GLU A 31 -19.93 0.90 -18.79
C GLU A 31 -20.88 1.01 -17.59
N GLU A 32 -21.13 -0.11 -16.90
CA GLU A 32 -22.06 -0.17 -15.79
C GLU A 32 -21.33 -0.37 -14.47
N TRP A 33 -21.49 0.62 -13.60
CA TRP A 33 -21.00 0.59 -12.23
C TRP A 33 -22.17 0.60 -11.25
N GLU A 34 -21.94 -0.05 -10.12
CA GLU A 34 -22.81 -0.11 -8.95
C GLU A 34 -22.03 0.21 -7.68
N VAL A 35 -22.73 0.61 -6.61
CA VAL A 35 -22.12 0.80 -5.29
C VAL A 35 -22.57 -0.35 -4.40
N VAL A 36 -21.62 -1.11 -3.88
CA VAL A 36 -21.88 -2.27 -3.01
C VAL A 36 -21.42 -1.96 -1.59
N SER A 37 -22.12 -2.49 -0.59
CA SER A 37 -21.68 -2.42 0.81
C SER A 37 -21.06 -3.73 1.25
N VAL A 38 -19.99 -3.63 2.01
CA VAL A 38 -19.34 -4.76 2.69
C VAL A 38 -19.33 -4.45 4.18
N SER A 39 -19.76 -5.40 4.99
CA SER A 39 -19.68 -5.33 6.44
C SER A 39 -18.66 -6.35 6.94
N GLY A 40 -17.74 -5.92 7.80
CA GLY A 40 -16.75 -6.81 8.39
C GLY A 40 -15.99 -6.17 9.54
N THR A 41 -15.48 -7.00 10.44
CA THR A 41 -14.68 -6.54 11.56
C THR A 41 -13.37 -5.93 11.04
N GLY A 42 -13.08 -4.68 11.41
CA GLY A 42 -11.84 -4.00 11.03
C GLY A 42 -11.93 -3.03 9.84
N PHE A 43 -13.11 -2.81 9.26
CA PHE A 43 -13.34 -1.77 8.24
C PHE A 43 -13.55 -0.37 8.82
N ARG A 44 -13.30 -0.18 10.11
CA ARG A 44 -13.38 1.15 10.73
C ARG A 44 -12.57 2.16 9.92
N PRO A 45 -13.11 3.35 9.67
CA PRO A 45 -12.37 4.40 8.98
C PRO A 45 -11.08 4.65 9.76
N ARG A 46 -9.96 4.22 9.17
CA ARG A 46 -8.64 4.62 9.64
C ARG A 46 -8.59 6.11 9.34
N GLY A 47 -8.48 6.93 10.39
CA GLY A 47 -8.32 8.38 10.24
C GLY A 47 -7.19 8.73 9.27
N PRO A 48 -7.04 10.02 8.91
CA PRO A 48 -6.05 10.44 7.93
C PRO A 48 -4.69 9.80 8.24
N LEU A 49 -4.09 9.21 7.20
CA LEU A 49 -2.76 8.64 7.29
C LEU A 49 -1.86 9.73 7.86
N LYS A 50 -1.25 9.50 9.02
CA LYS A 50 -0.34 10.51 9.59
C LYS A 50 0.75 10.75 8.56
N GLU A 51 0.98 12.03 8.26
CA GLU A 51 1.93 12.50 7.23
C GLU A 51 3.36 11.97 7.49
N THR A 52 3.67 11.63 8.73
CA THR A 52 4.99 11.14 9.12
C THR A 52 5.03 9.61 9.21
N SER A 53 5.53 8.98 8.16
CA SER A 53 6.15 7.66 8.31
C SER A 53 7.52 7.87 8.96
N GLU A 54 7.59 7.78 10.28
CA GLU A 54 8.88 7.78 10.98
C GLU A 54 9.67 6.56 10.53
N THR A 55 10.57 6.76 9.57
CA THR A 55 11.50 5.72 9.12
C THR A 55 12.53 5.55 10.22
N ARG A 56 12.35 4.48 11.03
CA ARG A 56 13.39 4.05 11.96
C ARG A 56 14.64 3.71 11.14
N PRO A 57 15.83 4.28 11.44
CA PRO A 57 17.04 3.89 10.75
C PRO A 57 17.27 2.39 10.91
N SER A 58 17.69 1.72 9.84
CA SER A 58 18.03 0.30 9.91
C SER A 58 19.07 0.08 11.02
N PRO A 59 18.91 -0.96 11.85
CA PRO A 59 19.93 -1.32 12.83
C PRO A 59 21.25 -1.60 12.10
N SER A 60 22.38 -1.32 12.77
CA SER A 60 23.69 -1.65 12.23
C SER A 60 23.75 -3.14 11.91
N ASP A 61 24.24 -3.48 10.72
CA ASP A 61 24.50 -4.87 10.37
C ASP A 61 25.50 -5.48 11.37
N PRO A 62 25.28 -6.74 11.80
CA PRO A 62 26.25 -7.46 12.61
C PRO A 62 27.55 -7.66 11.81
N PRO A 63 28.70 -7.75 12.49
CA PRO A 63 29.96 -8.04 11.81
C PRO A 63 29.87 -9.38 11.08
N ASP A 64 30.20 -9.37 9.78
CA ASP A 64 30.21 -10.59 8.95
C ASP A 64 31.30 -11.54 9.49
N PRO A 65 30.95 -12.79 9.88
CA PRO A 65 31.93 -13.75 10.39
C PRO A 65 32.87 -14.28 9.31
N ARG A 66 32.63 -13.97 8.03
CA ARG A 66 33.48 -14.42 6.93
C ARG A 66 34.77 -13.60 6.87
N PRO A 67 35.94 -14.24 6.74
CA PRO A 67 37.18 -13.52 6.53
C PRO A 67 37.12 -12.76 5.21
N SER A 68 37.43 -11.46 5.24
CA SER A 68 37.53 -10.65 4.04
C SER A 68 38.73 -11.13 3.21
N ILE A 69 38.46 -11.81 2.10
CA ILE A 69 39.49 -12.22 1.14
C ILE A 69 39.61 -11.13 0.09
N PHE A 70 40.62 -10.27 0.24
CA PHE A 70 41.01 -9.32 -0.80
C PHE A 70 41.94 -10.01 -1.79
N ARG A 71 41.46 -10.31 -3.00
CA ARG A 71 42.34 -10.70 -4.11
C ARG A 71 42.76 -9.44 -4.86
N ASN A 72 44.04 -9.11 -4.79
CA ASN A 72 44.65 -8.12 -5.67
C ASN A 72 44.81 -8.76 -7.05
N VAL A 73 43.76 -8.69 -7.87
CA VAL A 73 43.80 -9.19 -9.25
C VAL A 73 44.42 -8.08 -10.10
N PRO A 74 45.64 -8.25 -10.63
CA PRO A 74 46.21 -7.26 -11.53
C PRO A 74 45.37 -7.15 -12.81
N PRO A 75 45.19 -5.94 -13.38
CA PRO A 75 44.61 -5.81 -14.71
C PRO A 75 45.48 -6.58 -15.70
N TYR A 76 44.84 -7.29 -16.63
CA TYR A 76 45.41 -8.18 -17.66
C TYR A 76 46.90 -7.95 -17.95
N GLY A 77 47.70 -9.00 -17.71
CA GLY A 77 49.16 -8.97 -17.85
C GLY A 77 49.63 -8.62 -19.26
N ALA A 78 50.73 -7.85 -19.32
CA ALA A 78 51.54 -7.72 -20.51
C ALA A 78 52.32 -9.04 -20.70
N GLY A 79 51.84 -9.88 -21.61
CA GLY A 79 52.64 -10.87 -22.32
C GLY A 79 52.84 -10.39 -23.74
#